data_AF-A0A6C7MLY3-F1
#
_entry.id   AF-A0A6C7MLY3-F1
#
_cell.length_a   1.000
_cell.length_b   1.000
_cell.length_c   1.000
_cell.angle_alpha   90.00
_cell.angle_beta   90.00
_cell.angle_gamma   90.00
#
_symmetry.space_group_name_H-M   'P 1'
#
loop_
_entity.id
_entity.type
_entity.pdbx_description
1 polymer ?
#
loop_
_entity_poly.entity_id
_entity_poly.type
_entity_poly.pdbx_seq_one_letter_code
_entity_poly.pdbx_strand_id
1 'polypeptide(L)' 'MSIMVGSEVEIQDRSGVEHELIEGQRCMVTRVHPGGLMLTVWDGFTELDIPKSQTKEVKAK' A
#
# COMPACT_ATOMS: atom_id res chain seq x y z
N MET A 1 15.68 0.86 0.93
CA MET A 1 15.03 0.01 1.93
C MET A 1 14.02 -0.84 1.18
N SER A 2 13.83 -2.08 1.61
CA SER A 2 12.89 -3.01 0.98
C SER A 2 11.59 -2.96 1.77
N ILE A 3 10.47 -2.67 1.10
CA ILE A 3 9.13 -2.78 1.67
C ILE A 3 8.89 -4.25 2.05
N MET A 4 8.44 -4.48 3.28
CA MET A 4 8.15 -5.81 3.84
C MET A 4 6.74 -5.83 4.45
N VAL A 5 6.25 -7.03 4.81
CA VAL A 5 5.02 -7.15 5.59
C VAL A 5 5.18 -6.41 6.92
N GLY A 6 4.18 -5.60 7.27
CA GLY A 6 4.20 -4.71 8.43
C GLY A 6 4.81 -3.33 8.15
N SER A 7 5.40 -3.08 6.98
CA SER A 7 5.78 -1.72 6.58
C SER A 7 4.53 -0.85 6.37
N GLU A 8 4.63 0.43 6.72
CA GLU A 8 3.67 1.45 6.32
C GLU A 8 4.10 2.07 4.99
N VAL A 9 3.15 2.22 4.06
CA VAL A 9 3.40 2.83 2.75
C VAL A 9 2.40 3.94 2.49
N GLU A 10 2.84 4.97 1.78
CA GLU A 10 2.01 6.06 1.30
C GLU A 10 1.66 5.82 -0.18
N ILE A 11 0.39 5.93 -0.53
CA ILE A 11 -0.10 5.82 -1.91
C ILE A 11 0.34 7.06 -2.70
N GLN A 12 1.09 6.85 -3.78
CA GLN A 12 1.58 7.92 -4.65
C GLN A 12 0.80 7.99 -5.97
N ASP A 13 0.22 6.88 -6.40
CA ASP A 13 -0.62 6.76 -7.58
C ASP A 13 -1.70 5.71 -7.28
N ARG A 14 -2.93 5.97 -7.72
CA ARG A 14 -4.10 5.13 -7.47
C ARG A 14 -4.75 4.64 -8.76
N SER A 15 -4.03 4.71 -9.88
CA SER A 15 -4.52 4.26 -11.18
C SER A 15 -4.91 2.78 -11.13
N GLY A 16 -6.17 2.48 -11.43
CA GLY A 16 -6.78 1.14 -11.39
C GLY A 16 -7.51 0.78 -10.09
N VAL A 17 -7.39 1.61 -9.05
CA VAL A 17 -7.98 1.43 -7.70
C VAL A 17 -8.47 2.77 -7.13
N GLU A 18 -8.93 3.63 -8.04
CA GLU A 18 -9.27 5.02 -7.78
C GLU A 18 -10.40 5.22 -6.78
N HIS A 19 -11.29 4.22 -6.65
CA HIS A 19 -12.48 4.30 -5.81
C HIS A 19 -12.21 3.79 -4.38
N GLU A 20 -11.13 3.04 -4.21
CA GLU A 20 -10.76 2.36 -2.98
C GLU A 20 -9.65 3.10 -2.21
N LEU A 21 -8.84 3.89 -2.92
CA LEU A 21 -7.68 4.59 -2.35
C LEU A 21 -7.72 6.11 -2.55
N ILE A 22 -7.16 6.80 -1.57
CA ILE A 22 -6.90 8.24 -1.62
C ILE A 22 -5.40 8.45 -1.83
N GLU A 23 -5.02 9.36 -2.72
CA GLU A 23 -3.61 9.73 -2.90
C GLU A 23 -3.06 10.38 -1.61
N GLY A 24 -1.86 9.97 -1.20
CA GLY A 24 -1.28 10.34 0.10
C GLY A 24 -1.81 9.54 1.30
N GLN A 25 -2.78 8.65 1.10
CA GLN A 25 -3.23 7.73 2.15
C GLN A 25 -2.09 6.82 2.57
N ARG A 26 -2.04 6.51 3.87
CA ARG A 26 -1.12 5.53 4.41
C ARG A 26 -1.82 4.22 4.70
N CYS A 27 -1.20 3.14 4.29
CA CYS A 27 -1.72 1.78 4.45
C CYS A 27 -0.62 0.87 4.98
N MET A 28 -1.03 -0.20 5.66
CA MET A 28 -0.12 -1.24 6.13
C MET A 28 -0.02 -2.37 5.11
N VAL A 29 1.20 -2.82 4.85
CA VAL A 29 1.47 -3.95 3.96
C VAL A 29 1.18 -5.26 4.68
N THR A 30 0.24 -6.06 4.17
CA THR A 30 -0.07 -7.40 4.70
C THR A 30 0.57 -8.52 3.89
N ARG A 31 0.90 -8.28 2.61
CA ARG A 31 1.63 -9.24 1.78
C ARG A 31 2.54 -8.55 0.78
N VAL A 32 3.65 -9.19 0.46
CA VAL A 32 4.58 -8.80 -0.61
C VAL A 32 4.73 -9.95 -1.60
N HIS A 33 4.60 -9.67 -2.89
CA HIS A 33 4.77 -10.65 -3.96
C HIS A 33 5.53 -10.03 -5.15
N PRO A 34 5.88 -10.80 -6.20
CA PRO A 34 6.61 -10.26 -7.34
C PRO A 34 5.87 -9.15 -8.09
N GLY A 35 4.53 -9.21 -8.15
CA GLY A 35 3.69 -8.26 -8.88
C GLY A 35 3.39 -6.95 -8.14
N GLY A 36 3.47 -6.93 -6.81
CA GLY A 36 2.95 -5.80 -6.03
C GLY A 36 3.01 -6.00 -4.52
N LEU A 37 2.13 -5.26 -3.85
CA LEU A 37 1.88 -5.27 -2.42
C LEU A 37 0.39 -5.48 -2.20
N MET A 38 0.06 -6.25 -1.17
CA MET A 38 -1.30 -6.30 -0.64
C MET A 38 -1.36 -5.39 0.58
N LEU A 39 -2.31 -4.47 0.58
CA LEU A 39 -2.50 -3.47 1.61
C LEU A 39 -3.82 -3.70 2.31
N THR A 40 -3.86 -3.51 3.63
CA THR A 40 -5.13 -3.32 4.34
C THR A 40 -5.45 -1.83 4.38
N VAL A 41 -6.63 -1.47 3.87
CA VAL A 41 -7.12 -0.08 3.93
C VAL A 41 -7.77 0.21 5.28
N TRP A 42 -8.22 1.46 5.48
CA TRP A 42 -8.57 2.00 6.79
C TRP A 42 -9.70 1.29 7.53
N ASP A 43 -10.54 0.53 6.82
CA ASP A 43 -11.59 -0.26 7.45
C ASP A 43 -11.04 -1.49 8.20
N GLY A 44 -9.77 -1.87 7.99
CA GLY A 44 -9.16 -3.03 8.62
C GLY A 44 -9.61 -4.37 8.06
N PHE A 45 -10.48 -4.37 7.04
CA PHE A 45 -11.12 -5.57 6.49
C PHE A 45 -10.90 -5.71 4.98
N THR A 46 -10.81 -4.58 4.27
CA THR A 46 -10.59 -4.57 2.83
C THR A 46 -9.11 -4.67 2.54
N GLU A 47 -8.75 -5.69 1.76
CA GLU A 47 -7.41 -5.88 1.23
C GLU A 47 -7.38 -5.54 -0.25
N LEU A 48 -6.31 -4.87 -0.69
CA LEU A 48 -6.18 -4.38 -2.05
C LEU A 48 -4.77 -4.59 -2.58
N ASP A 49 -4.67 -5.03 -3.83
CA ASP A 49 -3.41 -5.22 -4.54
C ASP A 49 -3.00 -3.91 -5.21
N ILE A 50 -1.75 -3.51 -5.03
CA ILE A 50 -1.18 -2.35 -5.70
C ILE A 50 0.28 -2.61 -6.14
N PRO A 51 0.66 -2.17 -7.35
CA PRO A 51 2.04 -2.13 -7.78
C PRO A 51 2.96 -1.39 -6.80
N LYS A 52 4.15 -1.97 -6.55
CA LYS A 52 5.19 -1.35 -5.69
C LYS A 52 5.56 0.06 -6.15
N SER A 53 5.57 0.30 -7.46
CA SER A 53 5.90 1.59 -8.07
C SER A 53 4.91 2.70 -7.74
N GLN A 54 3.70 2.36 -7.32
CA GLN A 54 2.64 3.32 -6.96
C GLN A 54 2.65 3.65 -5.47
N THR A 55 3.60 3.11 -4.71
CA THR A 55 3.70 3.28 -3.26
C THR A 55 5.08 3.78 -2.85
N LYS A 56 5.14 4.43 -1.69
CA LYS A 56 6.39 4.88 -1.08
C LYS A 56 6.45 4.44 0.37
N GLU A 57 7.54 3.76 0.75
CA GLU A 57 7.75 3.35 2.15
C GLU A 57 7.85 4.57 3.07
N VAL A 58 7.06 4.56 4.15
CA VAL A 58 7.11 5.54 5.22
C VAL A 58 7.94 4.95 6.35
N LYS A 59 9.05 5.61 6.70
CA LYS A 59 9.81 5.23 7.89
C LYS A 59 9.00 5.58 9.13
N ALA A 60 8.67 4.58 9.95
CA ALA A 60 8.34 4.83 11.34
C ALA A 60 9.54 5.55 12.00
N LYS A 61 9.26 6.70 12.63
CA LYS A 61 10.26 7.48 13.36
C LYS A 61 10.62 6.81 14.68
#